data_AF-A0A235CMX1-F1
#
_entry.id   AF-A0A235CMX1-F1
#
_cell.length_a   1.000
_cell.length_b   1.000
_cell.length_c   1.000
_cell.angle_alpha   90.00
_cell.angle_beta   90.00
_cell.angle_gamma   90.00
#
_symmetry.space_group_name_H-M   'P 1'
#
loop_
_entity.id
_entity.type
_entity.pdbx_description
1 polymer ?
#
loop_
_entity_poly.entity_id
_entity_poly.type
_entity_poly.pdbx_seq_one_letter_code
_entity_poly.pdbx_strand_id
1 'polypeptide(L)'
;MRVLLLLFSLFSMPAMAEWLWHHNQQLNEAGQQLQQLLLPDQHTFNAMSTNERDAWLTQQWRQVLTERERFAQYTLPAHWRTQGFEQAIAQQSLAAYMAGQVPDYNGYRELYRHYQRLSNQPAYTPLPAGPAIRPGERDAAIPALRARLTELGRAVPAPVGRPDVLDPPLANQLKKLQQAGGLNVTGELNKPTRTLLDRTPAGVRQEIKTNLHRWLYLPPATASYVLINIPSYRLTLVRNDRPQLAMKVIVGRPDWPTPELATHISALKVNPDWTPTANIMREELLPAQRKDGGFLDRNGFMAWLPGQSTPVLPSSVNWQSPPPGLRLVQQPGPANALGRLKFEMQNRHSVYLHDTPDKALFSHDQRALSHGCVRLAEPEALATGLGWQLPEHKHTQVLPPPERLPVYMVYFTTWTEGNSLVFAHDIYRKNRI
;
A
#
# COMPACT_ATOMS: atom_id res chain seq x y z
N MET A 1 -16.45 56.57 -17.78
CA MET A 1 -17.82 56.91 -18.22
C MET A 1 -18.60 55.61 -18.33
N ARG A 2 -19.78 55.52 -17.65
CA ARG A 2 -20.68 54.35 -17.46
C ARG A 2 -20.14 53.33 -16.44
N VAL A 3 -20.54 53.28 -15.16
CA VAL A 3 -21.87 53.26 -14.49
C VAL A 3 -22.75 52.12 -14.98
N LEU A 4 -22.82 51.05 -14.19
CA LEU A 4 -23.99 50.19 -14.08
C LEU A 4 -24.19 49.85 -12.59
N LEU A 5 -25.17 50.51 -11.98
CA LEU A 5 -25.75 50.22 -10.68
C LEU A 5 -26.83 49.15 -10.87
N LEU A 6 -26.80 48.08 -10.07
CA LEU A 6 -27.93 47.16 -9.91
C LEU A 6 -28.07 46.81 -8.42
N LEU A 7 -29.03 47.52 -7.81
CA LEU A 7 -29.88 47.20 -6.66
C LEU A 7 -29.44 46.06 -5.72
N PHE A 8 -28.96 46.45 -4.54
CA PHE A 8 -28.95 45.60 -3.35
C PHE A 8 -30.36 45.55 -2.74
N SER A 9 -31.01 44.40 -2.85
CA SER A 9 -32.15 44.05 -2.01
C SER A 9 -31.62 43.53 -0.67
N LEU A 10 -31.86 44.30 0.38
CA LEU A 10 -31.73 43.87 1.78
C LEU A 10 -32.64 42.67 2.02
N PHE A 11 -32.10 41.51 2.39
CA PHE A 11 -32.70 40.60 3.38
C PHE A 11 -31.69 39.54 3.83
N SER A 12 -31.69 39.33 5.16
CA SER A 12 -30.97 38.32 5.93
C SER A 12 -29.49 38.58 6.18
N MET A 13 -29.19 39.11 7.36
CA MET A 13 -27.90 38.90 8.02
C MET A 13 -27.57 37.41 7.97
N PRO A 14 -26.34 36.99 7.59
CA PRO A 14 -25.96 35.62 7.82
C PRO A 14 -26.02 35.41 9.33
N ALA A 15 -26.82 34.45 9.79
CA ALA A 15 -26.58 33.88 11.11
C ALA A 15 -25.07 33.61 11.18
N MET A 16 -24.38 34.17 12.16
CA MET A 16 -22.96 33.91 12.38
C MET A 16 -22.81 32.40 12.38
N ALA A 17 -22.26 31.82 11.30
CA ALA A 17 -22.12 30.39 11.21
C ALA A 17 -21.25 29.96 12.39
N GLU A 18 -21.82 29.22 13.33
CA GLU A 18 -21.06 28.70 14.46
C GLU A 18 -19.92 27.85 13.91
N TRP A 19 -18.70 28.12 14.37
CA TRP A 19 -17.53 27.34 13.99
C TRP A 19 -17.68 25.90 14.48
N LEU A 20 -17.41 24.94 13.60
CA LEU A 20 -17.53 23.52 13.95
C LEU A 20 -16.41 23.07 14.89
N TRP A 21 -15.22 23.62 14.69
CA TRP A 21 -13.98 23.17 15.32
C TRP A 21 -13.42 24.15 16.34
N HIS A 22 -14.06 25.31 16.50
CA HIS A 22 -13.57 26.38 17.36
C HIS A 22 -14.64 26.87 18.35
N HIS A 23 -14.18 27.28 19.52
CA HIS A 23 -14.95 28.02 20.51
C HIS A 23 -14.07 29.16 21.04
N ASN A 24 -14.61 30.39 21.07
CA ASN A 24 -13.86 31.60 21.46
C ASN A 24 -12.50 31.74 20.74
N GLN A 25 -12.48 31.52 19.41
CA GLN A 25 -11.30 31.58 18.54
C GLN A 25 -10.21 30.52 18.79
N GLN A 26 -10.41 29.63 19.77
CA GLN A 26 -9.53 28.49 20.06
C GLN A 26 -10.16 27.19 19.56
N LEU A 27 -9.34 26.16 19.29
CA LEU A 27 -9.88 24.85 18.91
C LEU A 27 -10.67 24.25 20.08
N ASN A 28 -11.89 23.81 19.80
CA ASN A 28 -12.68 22.98 20.73
C ASN A 28 -12.11 21.55 20.78
N GLU A 29 -12.67 20.69 21.63
CA GLU A 29 -12.19 19.31 21.80
C GLU A 29 -12.12 18.53 20.46
N ALA A 30 -13.18 18.60 19.66
CA ALA A 30 -13.24 17.94 18.36
C ALA A 30 -12.17 18.49 17.39
N GLY A 31 -11.96 19.81 17.38
CA GLY A 31 -10.94 20.46 16.58
C GLY A 31 -9.52 20.06 16.98
N GLN A 32 -9.25 19.92 18.28
CA GLN A 32 -7.97 19.43 18.79
C GLN A 32 -7.71 17.98 18.37
N GLN A 33 -8.72 17.10 18.49
CA GLN A 33 -8.62 15.71 18.04
C GLN A 33 -8.37 15.63 16.53
N LEU A 34 -9.10 16.42 15.73
CA LEU A 34 -8.92 16.44 14.28
C LEU A 34 -7.53 16.98 13.89
N GLN A 35 -7.05 18.04 14.56
CA GLN A 35 -5.69 18.55 14.34
C GLN A 35 -4.62 17.48 14.65
N GLN A 36 -4.81 16.67 15.70
CA GLN A 36 -3.89 15.58 16.04
C GLN A 36 -3.90 14.44 15.02
N LEU A 37 -5.03 14.20 14.34
CA LEU A 37 -5.14 13.22 13.26
C LEU A 37 -4.55 13.73 11.96
N LEU A 38 -4.87 14.97 11.58
CA LEU A 38 -4.42 15.59 10.33
C LEU A 38 -2.97 16.09 10.40
N LEU A 39 -2.41 16.29 11.59
CA LEU A 39 -1.03 16.72 11.80
C LEU A 39 -0.62 17.87 10.88
N PRO A 40 -1.39 18.98 10.75
CA PRO A 40 -1.11 20.03 9.75
C PRO A 40 0.31 20.60 9.90
N ASP A 41 0.80 21.25 8.84
CA ASP A 41 1.98 22.11 9.04
C ASP A 41 1.60 23.24 10.01
N GLN A 42 2.28 23.32 11.15
CA GLN A 42 1.86 24.20 12.22
C GLN A 42 2.05 25.68 11.88
N HIS A 43 3.08 26.01 11.09
CA HIS A 43 3.34 27.38 10.67
C HIS A 43 2.23 27.87 9.73
N THR A 44 1.92 27.11 8.68
CA THR A 44 0.83 27.40 7.76
C THR A 44 -0.52 27.42 8.46
N PHE A 45 -0.79 26.46 9.35
CA PHE A 45 -2.06 26.39 10.08
C PHE A 45 -2.25 27.55 11.05
N ASN A 46 -1.20 27.96 11.78
CA ASN A 46 -1.29 29.09 12.71
C ASN A 46 -1.36 30.46 12.00
N ALA A 47 -0.92 30.55 10.74
CA ALA A 47 -1.02 31.76 9.94
C ALA A 47 -2.46 32.03 9.44
N MET A 48 -3.32 31.01 9.42
CA MET A 48 -4.72 31.12 9.03
C MET A 48 -5.58 31.79 10.11
N SER A 49 -6.54 32.62 9.71
CA SER A 49 -7.62 33.09 10.58
C SER A 49 -8.47 31.93 11.09
N THR A 50 -9.26 32.16 12.14
CA THR A 50 -10.17 31.12 12.68
C THR A 50 -11.16 30.61 11.64
N ASN A 51 -11.71 31.49 10.79
CA ASN A 51 -12.61 31.10 9.69
C ASN A 51 -11.90 30.18 8.69
N GLU A 52 -10.68 30.53 8.30
CA GLU A 52 -9.88 29.73 7.37
C GLU A 52 -9.51 28.37 7.97
N ARG A 53 -9.11 28.32 9.25
CA ARG A 53 -8.84 27.06 9.95
C ARG A 53 -10.07 26.16 10.02
N ASP A 54 -11.23 26.71 10.35
CA ASP A 54 -12.48 25.96 10.46
C ASP A 54 -12.90 25.36 9.11
N ALA A 55 -12.83 26.17 8.04
CA ALA A 55 -13.10 25.73 6.68
C ALA A 55 -12.09 24.68 6.21
N TRP A 56 -10.80 24.89 6.46
CA TRP A 56 -9.74 23.96 6.10
C TRP A 56 -9.91 22.61 6.80
N LEU A 57 -10.14 22.59 8.12
CA LEU A 57 -10.38 21.36 8.88
C LEU A 57 -11.59 20.59 8.35
N THR A 58 -12.69 21.29 8.08
CA THR A 58 -13.90 20.71 7.50
C THR A 58 -13.63 20.08 6.13
N GLN A 59 -12.92 20.79 5.25
CA GLN A 59 -12.57 20.29 3.92
C GLN A 59 -11.65 19.06 4.00
N GLN A 60 -10.61 19.11 4.83
CA GLN A 60 -9.67 18.00 4.99
C GLN A 60 -10.37 16.76 5.54
N TRP A 61 -11.25 16.91 6.53
CA TRP A 61 -11.97 15.77 7.08
C TRP A 61 -12.93 15.13 6.07
N ARG A 62 -13.66 15.95 5.30
CA ARG A 62 -14.50 15.46 4.19
C ARG A 62 -13.67 14.72 3.13
N GLN A 63 -12.46 15.20 2.81
CA GLN A 63 -11.55 14.52 1.90
C GLN A 63 -11.12 13.16 2.44
N VAL A 64 -10.77 13.07 3.73
CA VAL A 64 -10.44 11.79 4.39
C VAL A 64 -11.60 10.79 4.27
N LEU A 65 -12.83 11.23 4.55
CA LEU A 65 -14.01 10.36 4.44
C LEU A 65 -14.28 9.92 3.00
N THR A 66 -14.12 10.82 2.04
CA THR A 66 -14.28 10.51 0.61
C THR A 66 -13.26 9.47 0.14
N GLU A 67 -11.98 9.63 0.51
CA GLU A 67 -10.94 8.67 0.16
C GLU A 67 -11.13 7.33 0.88
N ARG A 68 -11.60 7.34 2.13
CA ARG A 68 -11.97 6.12 2.87
C ARG A 68 -13.10 5.35 2.18
N GLU A 69 -14.14 6.05 1.75
CA GLU A 69 -15.26 5.47 0.98
C GLU A 69 -14.80 4.95 -0.39
N ARG A 70 -13.87 5.65 -1.04
CA ARG A 70 -13.27 5.19 -2.30
C ARG A 70 -12.41 3.94 -2.08
N PHE A 71 -11.61 3.91 -1.02
CA PHE A 71 -10.72 2.81 -0.67
C PHE A 71 -11.51 1.53 -0.41
N ALA A 72 -12.61 1.62 0.36
CA ALA A 72 -13.50 0.49 0.61
C ALA A 72 -14.29 0.07 -0.64
N GLN A 73 -14.19 -1.21 -1.02
CA GLN A 73 -14.98 -1.81 -2.10
C GLN A 73 -16.32 -2.36 -1.60
N TYR A 74 -16.75 -1.93 -0.42
CA TYR A 74 -17.98 -2.33 0.26
C TYR A 74 -18.49 -1.16 1.10
N THR A 75 -19.78 -1.19 1.45
CA THR A 75 -20.39 -0.11 2.23
C THR A 75 -19.88 -0.11 3.67
N LEU A 76 -19.27 1.00 4.08
CA LEU A 76 -18.85 1.21 5.46
C LEU A 76 -20.03 1.60 6.37
N PRO A 77 -19.96 1.34 7.68
CA PRO A 77 -20.93 1.87 8.65
C PRO A 77 -21.07 3.39 8.52
N ALA A 78 -22.27 3.93 8.72
CA ALA A 78 -22.56 5.35 8.50
C ALA A 78 -21.60 6.29 9.27
N HIS A 79 -21.23 5.93 10.51
CA HIS A 79 -20.30 6.70 11.35
C HIS A 79 -18.85 6.76 10.81
N TRP A 80 -18.48 5.95 9.81
CA TRP A 80 -17.17 6.02 9.12
C TRP A 80 -17.26 6.73 7.76
N ARG A 81 -18.44 7.21 7.36
CA ARG A 81 -18.71 7.84 6.07
C ARG A 81 -19.06 9.32 6.26
N THR A 82 -19.15 10.04 5.15
CA THR A 82 -19.63 11.45 5.12
C THR A 82 -20.95 11.62 5.87
N GLN A 83 -21.88 10.67 5.74
CA GLN A 83 -23.16 10.68 6.43
C GLN A 83 -23.04 10.79 7.96
N GLY A 84 -22.13 10.04 8.59
CA GLY A 84 -21.95 10.07 10.04
C GLY A 84 -21.38 11.40 10.54
N PHE A 85 -20.54 12.04 9.73
CA PHE A 85 -20.04 13.38 10.03
C PHE A 85 -21.16 14.43 10.00
N GLU A 86 -22.03 14.41 8.98
CA GLU A 86 -23.19 15.33 8.92
C GLU A 86 -24.14 15.13 10.11
N GLN A 87 -24.35 13.86 10.51
CA GLN A 87 -25.17 13.54 11.68
C GLN A 87 -24.55 14.10 12.96
N ALA A 88 -23.24 13.97 13.12
CA ALA A 88 -22.54 14.50 14.29
C ALA A 88 -22.57 16.03 14.35
N ILE A 89 -22.51 16.73 13.22
CA ILE A 89 -22.72 18.18 13.15
C ILE A 89 -24.15 18.54 13.59
N ALA A 90 -25.16 17.90 12.99
CA ALA A 90 -26.57 18.19 13.27
C ALA A 90 -26.95 17.93 14.74
N GLN A 91 -26.29 16.96 15.39
CA GLN A 91 -26.53 16.58 16.78
C GLN A 91 -25.58 17.26 17.77
N GLN A 92 -24.69 18.14 17.31
CA GLN A 92 -23.67 18.80 18.15
C GLN A 92 -22.80 17.81 18.94
N SER A 93 -22.50 16.65 18.35
CA SER A 93 -21.78 15.53 19.00
C SER A 93 -20.39 15.27 18.42
N LEU A 94 -19.78 16.29 17.81
CA LEU A 94 -18.50 16.18 17.09
C LEU A 94 -17.35 15.62 17.92
N ALA A 95 -17.26 15.95 19.22
CA ALA A 95 -16.19 15.43 20.08
C ALA A 95 -16.29 13.91 20.25
N ALA A 96 -17.48 13.40 20.55
CA ALA A 96 -17.74 11.96 20.66
C ALA A 96 -17.55 11.25 19.31
N TYR A 97 -17.98 11.89 18.21
CA TYR A 97 -17.75 11.39 16.87
C TYR A 97 -16.25 11.23 16.57
N MET A 98 -15.46 12.30 16.77
CA MET A 98 -14.02 12.31 16.45
C MET A 98 -13.20 11.33 17.30
N ALA A 99 -13.58 11.12 18.56
CA ALA A 99 -12.95 10.11 19.43
C ALA A 99 -13.04 8.70 18.82
N GLY A 100 -14.12 8.40 18.10
CA GLY A 100 -14.32 7.13 17.39
C GLY A 100 -13.65 7.03 16.01
N GLN A 101 -12.98 8.09 15.53
CA GLN A 101 -12.37 8.12 14.19
C GLN A 101 -10.87 7.81 14.17
N VAL A 102 -10.24 7.68 15.33
CA VAL A 102 -8.81 7.37 15.45
C VAL A 102 -8.56 5.93 14.95
N PRO A 103 -7.64 5.69 14.00
CA PRO A 103 -7.36 4.34 13.52
C PRO A 103 -6.83 3.43 14.65
N ASP A 104 -7.58 2.39 15.00
CA ASP A 104 -7.20 1.45 16.06
C ASP A 104 -6.39 0.25 15.54
N TYR A 105 -5.41 0.53 14.68
CA TYR A 105 -4.48 -0.49 14.20
C TYR A 105 -3.18 -0.42 14.99
N ASN A 106 -2.61 -1.59 15.33
CA ASN A 106 -1.30 -1.62 15.98
C ASN A 106 -0.22 -0.88 15.17
N GLY A 107 -0.24 -1.04 13.83
CA GLY A 107 0.67 -0.32 12.94
C GLY A 107 0.55 1.20 13.01
N TYR A 108 -0.68 1.73 13.14
CA TYR A 108 -0.90 3.17 13.32
C TYR A 108 -0.34 3.66 14.66
N ARG A 109 -0.67 2.98 15.77
CA ARG A 109 -0.23 3.37 17.12
C ARG A 109 1.28 3.38 17.25
N GLU A 110 1.97 2.34 16.76
CA GLU A 110 3.44 2.28 16.81
C GLU A 110 4.08 3.37 15.95
N LEU A 111 3.55 3.59 14.74
CA LEU A 111 4.06 4.62 13.84
C LEU A 111 3.86 6.03 14.42
N TYR A 112 2.72 6.28 15.07
CA TYR A 112 2.42 7.55 15.73
C TYR A 112 3.36 7.82 16.92
N ARG A 113 3.70 6.80 17.72
CA ARG A 113 4.72 6.93 18.79
C ARG A 113 6.10 7.30 18.24
N HIS A 114 6.47 6.78 17.06
CA HIS A 114 7.71 7.19 16.39
C HIS A 114 7.65 8.65 15.93
N TYR A 115 6.51 9.08 15.35
CA TYR A 115 6.29 10.48 14.96
C TYR A 115 6.48 11.45 16.14
N GLN A 116 5.92 11.12 17.30
CA GLN A 116 6.05 11.92 18.51
C GLN A 116 7.51 11.98 19.00
N ARG A 117 8.22 10.85 19.06
CA ARG A 117 9.63 10.80 19.50
C ARG A 117 10.55 11.66 18.65
N LEU A 118 10.37 11.65 17.33
CA LEU A 118 11.19 12.46 16.41
C LEU A 118 10.95 13.97 16.57
N SER A 119 9.81 14.38 17.12
CA SER A 119 9.53 15.80 17.39
C SER A 119 10.47 16.39 18.46
N ASN A 120 11.08 15.53 19.29
CA ASN A 120 11.95 15.92 20.40
C ASN A 120 13.45 15.71 20.10
N GLN A 121 13.82 15.35 18.86
CA GLN A 121 15.20 15.01 18.48
C GLN A 121 15.72 15.96 17.39
N PRO A 122 16.47 17.02 17.76
CA PRO A 122 17.10 17.91 16.79
C PRO A 122 18.41 17.36 16.21
N ALA A 123 18.97 16.30 16.80
CA ALA A 123 20.28 15.78 16.44
C ALA A 123 20.24 15.03 15.11
N TYR A 124 21.12 15.47 14.20
CA TYR A 124 21.38 14.86 12.91
C TYR A 124 22.88 14.64 12.79
N THR A 125 23.33 13.39 12.85
CA THR A 125 24.74 13.05 12.61
C THR A 125 24.92 12.79 11.11
N PRO A 126 25.63 13.67 10.35
CA PRO A 126 25.86 13.43 8.93
C PRO A 126 26.69 12.15 8.75
N LEU A 127 26.26 11.30 7.81
CA LEU A 127 27.05 10.13 7.46
C LEU A 127 28.06 10.51 6.38
N PRO A 128 29.38 10.40 6.61
CA PRO A 128 30.38 10.81 5.63
C PRO A 128 30.20 10.09 4.29
N ALA A 129 30.48 10.77 3.18
CA ALA A 129 30.61 10.11 1.88
C ALA A 129 31.89 9.25 1.85
N GLY A 130 31.93 8.24 0.98
CA GLY A 130 33.10 7.37 0.85
C GLY A 130 32.83 6.11 0.05
N PRO A 131 33.86 5.27 -0.15
CA PRO A 131 33.71 3.96 -0.77
C PRO A 131 32.77 3.04 0.04
N ALA A 132 32.40 1.92 -0.58
CA ALA A 132 31.62 0.89 0.10
C ALA A 132 32.46 0.25 1.21
N ILE A 133 31.89 0.15 2.42
CA ILE A 133 32.50 -0.54 3.56
C ILE A 133 31.85 -1.90 3.70
N ARG A 134 32.64 -2.97 3.67
CA ARG A 134 32.16 -4.35 3.77
C ARG A 134 32.09 -4.85 5.21
N PRO A 135 31.25 -5.86 5.51
CA PRO A 135 31.25 -6.50 6.82
C PRO A 135 32.67 -6.93 7.23
N GLY A 136 33.09 -6.54 8.44
CA GLY A 136 34.43 -6.77 8.97
C GLY A 136 35.47 -5.69 8.67
N GLU A 137 35.21 -4.77 7.74
CA GLU A 137 36.12 -3.66 7.44
C GLU A 137 36.03 -2.56 8.51
N ARG A 138 37.15 -1.84 8.66
CA ARG A 138 37.29 -0.71 9.60
C ARG A 138 37.19 0.60 8.84
N ASP A 139 36.40 1.53 9.35
CA ASP A 139 36.23 2.85 8.74
C ASP A 139 35.77 3.91 9.77
N ALA A 140 36.23 5.15 9.59
CA ALA A 140 35.90 6.26 10.46
C ALA A 140 34.40 6.66 10.40
N ALA A 141 33.67 6.23 9.38
CA ALA A 141 32.23 6.46 9.25
C ALA A 141 31.37 5.52 10.12
N ILE A 142 31.92 4.43 10.68
CA ILE A 142 31.14 3.44 11.43
C ILE A 142 30.52 4.01 12.73
N PRO A 143 31.23 4.81 13.55
CA PRO A 143 30.59 5.48 14.68
C PRO A 143 29.43 6.39 14.28
N ALA A 144 29.58 7.15 13.18
CA ALA A 144 28.52 7.98 12.63
C ALA A 144 27.33 7.14 12.14
N LEU A 145 27.58 5.99 11.51
CA LEU A 145 26.53 5.05 11.11
C LEU A 145 25.71 4.56 12.31
N ARG A 146 26.35 4.21 13.42
CA ARG A 146 25.65 3.77 14.64
C ARG A 146 24.79 4.87 15.22
N ALA A 147 25.34 6.07 15.39
CA ALA A 147 24.58 7.24 15.84
C ALA A 147 23.37 7.48 14.92
N ARG A 148 23.59 7.39 13.61
CA ARG A 148 22.56 7.60 12.60
C ARG A 148 21.40 6.62 12.66
N LEU A 149 21.70 5.34 12.84
CA LEU A 149 20.66 4.32 13.01
C LEU A 149 19.85 4.58 14.28
N THR A 150 20.49 4.97 15.39
CA THR A 150 19.82 5.33 16.64
C THR A 150 18.90 6.54 16.46
N GLU A 151 19.36 7.60 15.78
CA GLU A 151 18.56 8.80 15.45
C GLU A 151 17.33 8.46 14.59
N LEU A 152 17.45 7.45 13.73
CA LEU A 152 16.33 6.92 12.93
C LEU A 152 15.42 5.97 13.73
N GLY A 153 15.62 5.86 15.05
CA GLY A 153 14.83 5.01 15.93
C GLY A 153 15.05 3.51 15.73
N ARG A 154 16.20 3.10 15.16
CA ARG A 154 16.58 1.69 15.02
C ARG A 154 17.28 1.22 16.30
N ALA A 155 17.03 -0.02 16.70
CA ALA A 155 17.83 -0.67 17.73
C ALA A 155 19.23 -0.98 17.17
N VAL A 156 20.25 -0.33 17.72
CA VAL A 156 21.65 -0.54 17.33
C VAL A 156 22.33 -1.42 18.37
N PRO A 157 22.85 -2.61 17.98
CA PRO A 157 23.58 -3.47 18.91
C PRO A 157 24.87 -2.79 19.36
N ALA A 158 25.31 -3.11 20.59
CA ALA A 158 26.62 -2.71 21.08
C ALA A 158 27.72 -3.25 20.16
N PRO A 159 28.82 -2.51 19.93
CA PRO A 159 29.91 -2.99 19.09
C PRO A 159 30.52 -4.28 19.63
N VAL A 160 30.76 -5.24 18.75
CA VAL A 160 31.56 -6.44 19.07
C VAL A 160 33.01 -6.15 18.71
N GLY A 161 33.82 -5.89 19.73
CA GLY A 161 35.23 -5.49 19.55
C GLY A 161 35.35 -4.00 19.25
N ARG A 162 35.99 -3.67 18.12
CA ARG A 162 36.31 -2.27 17.79
C ARG A 162 35.06 -1.48 17.34
N PRO A 163 34.83 -0.26 17.87
CA PRO A 163 33.65 0.53 17.53
C PRO A 163 33.66 1.08 16.10
N ASP A 164 34.83 1.12 15.46
CA ASP A 164 35.03 1.59 14.08
C ASP A 164 35.01 0.45 13.04
N VAL A 165 34.58 -0.75 13.43
CA VAL A 165 34.43 -1.90 12.52
C VAL A 165 32.95 -2.14 12.20
N LEU A 166 32.64 -2.41 10.92
CA LEU A 166 31.33 -2.87 10.48
C LEU A 166 31.13 -4.33 10.91
N ASP A 167 30.89 -4.52 12.21
CA ASP A 167 30.76 -5.84 12.82
C ASP A 167 29.51 -6.61 12.33
N PRO A 168 29.45 -7.94 12.54
CA PRO A 168 28.33 -8.74 12.06
C PRO A 168 26.95 -8.27 12.56
N PRO A 169 26.77 -7.87 13.84
CA PRO A 169 25.50 -7.32 14.30
C PRO A 169 25.06 -6.05 13.56
N LEU A 170 25.97 -5.11 13.31
CA LEU A 170 25.68 -3.88 12.58
C LEU A 170 25.43 -4.16 11.08
N ALA A 171 26.21 -5.03 10.46
CA ALA A 171 25.99 -5.48 9.09
C ALA A 171 24.61 -6.12 8.92
N ASN A 172 24.15 -6.90 9.91
CA ASN A 172 22.79 -7.47 9.90
C ASN A 172 21.71 -6.39 10.01
N GLN A 173 21.93 -5.30 10.73
CA GLN A 173 21.02 -4.14 10.71
C GLN A 173 20.98 -3.49 9.33
N LEU A 174 22.13 -3.34 8.67
CA LEU A 174 22.17 -2.85 7.28
C LEU A 174 21.46 -3.79 6.30
N LYS A 175 21.57 -5.12 6.47
CA LYS A 175 20.82 -6.08 5.65
C LYS A 175 19.32 -5.90 5.78
N LYS A 176 18.80 -5.75 7.01
CA LYS A 176 17.37 -5.48 7.25
C LYS A 176 16.93 -4.17 6.61
N LEU A 177 17.76 -3.14 6.73
CA LEU A 177 17.54 -1.83 6.13
C LEU A 177 17.52 -1.90 4.59
N GLN A 178 18.48 -2.59 3.99
CA GLN A 178 18.58 -2.81 2.54
C GLN A 178 17.38 -3.60 2.02
N GLN A 179 17.05 -4.72 2.68
CA GLN A 179 15.91 -5.55 2.31
C GLN A 179 14.60 -4.77 2.34
N ALA A 180 14.38 -3.99 3.40
CA ALA A 180 13.24 -3.10 3.52
C ALA A 180 13.21 -2.04 2.42
N GLY A 181 14.36 -1.42 2.18
CA GLY A 181 14.58 -0.45 1.14
C GLY A 181 14.67 -1.05 -0.26
N GLY A 182 14.39 -2.33 -0.49
CA GLY A 182 14.49 -2.94 -1.83
C GLY A 182 15.87 -2.78 -2.50
N LEU A 183 16.93 -2.71 -1.69
CA LEU A 183 18.34 -2.70 -2.11
C LEU A 183 18.90 -4.12 -2.02
N ASN A 184 19.96 -4.39 -2.79
CA ASN A 184 20.75 -5.62 -2.67
C ASN A 184 21.19 -5.84 -1.21
N VAL A 185 20.84 -7.00 -0.66
CA VAL A 185 21.02 -7.32 0.77
C VAL A 185 22.46 -7.80 1.07
N THR A 186 23.43 -6.90 0.94
CA THR A 186 24.86 -7.22 1.14
C THR A 186 25.32 -7.04 2.58
N GLY A 187 24.67 -6.15 3.34
CA GLY A 187 25.11 -5.68 4.66
C GLY A 187 26.23 -4.65 4.61
N GLU A 188 26.58 -4.17 3.42
CA GLU A 188 27.64 -3.17 3.20
C GLU A 188 27.12 -1.74 3.35
N LEU A 189 27.97 -0.82 3.80
CA LEU A 189 27.68 0.62 3.75
C LEU A 189 28.10 1.21 2.41
N ASN A 190 27.29 0.99 1.38
CA ASN A 190 27.48 1.52 0.02
C ASN A 190 26.66 2.78 -0.24
N LYS A 191 26.87 3.43 -1.41
CA LYS A 191 26.17 4.68 -1.78
C LYS A 191 24.63 4.57 -1.66
N PRO A 192 23.95 3.54 -2.22
CA PRO A 192 22.50 3.38 -2.01
C PRO A 192 22.09 3.28 -0.53
N THR A 193 22.86 2.54 0.27
CA THR A 193 22.60 2.40 1.71
C THR A 193 22.78 3.73 2.45
N ARG A 194 23.83 4.51 2.10
CA ARG A 194 24.04 5.86 2.64
C ARG A 194 22.89 6.79 2.28
N THR A 195 22.43 6.78 1.03
CA THR A 195 21.26 7.59 0.59
C THR A 195 19.99 7.25 1.38
N LEU A 196 19.77 5.97 1.71
CA LEU A 196 18.63 5.58 2.54
C LEU A 196 18.76 6.09 4.00
N LEU A 197 19.98 6.26 4.49
CA LEU A 197 20.27 6.75 5.84
C LEU A 197 20.34 8.30 5.92
N ASP A 198 20.58 8.96 4.80
CA ASP A 198 20.71 10.42 4.63
C ASP A 198 19.33 11.13 4.65
N ARG A 199 18.56 10.91 5.73
CA ARG A 199 17.18 11.38 5.91
C ARG A 199 16.98 12.14 7.21
N THR A 200 17.00 13.48 7.19
CA THR A 200 16.86 14.30 8.42
C THR A 200 15.64 13.88 9.28
N PRO A 201 15.68 14.03 10.62
CA PRO A 201 14.52 13.75 11.47
C PRO A 201 13.24 14.43 10.98
N ALA A 202 13.35 15.66 10.47
CA ALA A 202 12.24 16.37 9.82
C ALA A 202 11.72 15.66 8.56
N GLY A 203 12.62 15.19 7.68
CA GLY A 203 12.25 14.41 6.48
C GLY A 203 11.57 13.08 6.82
N VAL A 204 12.09 12.36 7.82
CA VAL A 204 11.47 11.11 8.31
C VAL A 204 10.10 11.40 8.92
N ARG A 205 9.99 12.45 9.74
CA ARG A 205 8.72 12.86 10.36
C ARG A 205 7.68 13.21 9.31
N GLN A 206 8.07 13.86 8.22
CA GLN A 206 7.18 14.16 7.10
C GLN A 206 6.71 12.88 6.40
N GLU A 207 7.59 11.92 6.14
CA GLU A 207 7.19 10.63 5.54
C GLU A 207 6.29 9.81 6.45
N ILE A 208 6.55 9.82 7.77
CA ILE A 208 5.67 9.20 8.76
C ILE A 208 4.30 9.87 8.73
N LYS A 209 4.23 11.21 8.73
CA LYS A 209 2.97 11.96 8.61
C LYS A 209 2.18 11.55 7.38
N THR A 210 2.82 11.45 6.21
CA THR A 210 2.17 10.96 4.98
C THR A 210 1.58 9.57 5.16
N ASN A 211 2.30 8.66 5.82
CA ASN A 211 1.82 7.29 6.04
C ASN A 211 0.73 7.20 7.12
N LEU A 212 0.80 8.02 8.19
CA LEU A 212 -0.28 8.17 9.18
C LEU A 212 -1.58 8.70 8.55
N HIS A 213 -1.49 9.60 7.58
CA HIS A 213 -2.65 10.02 6.79
C HIS A 213 -3.26 8.86 6.01
N ARG A 214 -2.45 8.02 5.37
CA ARG A 214 -2.95 6.84 4.64
C ARG A 214 -3.67 5.84 5.56
N TRP A 215 -3.30 5.76 6.84
CA TRP A 215 -4.05 4.96 7.83
C TRP A 215 -5.47 5.48 8.06
N LEU A 216 -5.74 6.77 7.88
CA LEU A 216 -7.09 7.34 8.04
C LEU A 216 -8.09 6.83 6.99
N TYR A 217 -7.59 6.34 5.85
CA TYR A 217 -8.41 5.80 4.76
C TYR A 217 -8.80 4.34 4.97
N LEU A 218 -8.21 3.66 5.96
CA LEU A 218 -8.58 2.28 6.22
C LEU A 218 -9.98 2.21 6.86
N PRO A 219 -10.73 1.12 6.60
CA PRO A 219 -11.95 0.78 7.33
C PRO A 219 -11.70 0.62 8.85
N PRO A 220 -12.76 0.40 9.66
CA PRO A 220 -12.59 0.07 11.07
C PRO A 220 -11.65 -1.12 11.27
N ALA A 221 -10.81 -1.03 12.30
CA ALA A 221 -9.86 -2.09 12.62
C ALA A 221 -10.58 -3.40 12.95
N THR A 222 -9.97 -4.49 12.48
CA THR A 222 -10.40 -5.86 12.77
C THR A 222 -9.18 -6.62 13.29
N ALA A 223 -9.41 -7.56 14.20
CA ALA A 223 -8.32 -8.33 14.78
C ALA A 223 -7.67 -9.31 13.77
N SER A 224 -8.35 -9.62 12.66
CA SER A 224 -7.86 -10.52 11.62
C SER A 224 -8.10 -9.94 10.23
N TYR A 225 -7.06 -9.96 9.39
CA TYR A 225 -7.10 -9.43 8.02
C TYR A 225 -5.92 -9.94 7.19
N VAL A 226 -6.01 -9.82 5.87
CA VAL A 226 -4.87 -9.92 4.95
C VAL A 226 -4.38 -8.51 4.62
N LEU A 227 -3.09 -8.25 4.79
CA LEU A 227 -2.46 -6.99 4.44
C LEU A 227 -1.46 -7.19 3.31
N ILE A 228 -1.69 -6.54 2.18
CA ILE A 228 -0.72 -6.41 1.09
C ILE A 228 -0.17 -5.00 1.15
N ASN A 229 1.06 -4.84 1.61
CA ASN A 229 1.74 -3.56 1.54
C ASN A 229 2.53 -3.48 0.23
N ILE A 230 1.96 -2.78 -0.75
CA ILE A 230 2.39 -2.74 -2.15
C ILE A 230 3.89 -2.39 -2.30
N PRO A 231 4.39 -1.24 -1.79
CA PRO A 231 5.80 -0.86 -1.94
C PRO A 231 6.76 -1.77 -1.17
N SER A 232 6.28 -2.51 -0.15
CA SER A 232 7.11 -3.51 0.55
C SER A 232 7.22 -4.84 -0.19
N TYR A 233 6.36 -5.07 -1.20
CA TYR A 233 6.24 -6.36 -1.90
C TYR A 233 6.00 -7.54 -0.96
N ARG A 234 5.17 -7.33 0.08
CA ARG A 234 4.80 -8.35 1.07
C ARG A 234 3.30 -8.45 1.26
N LEU A 235 2.86 -9.68 1.50
CA LEU A 235 1.55 -10.01 2.04
C LEU A 235 1.73 -10.59 3.44
N THR A 236 0.89 -10.17 4.38
CA THR A 236 0.82 -10.72 5.74
C THR A 236 -0.62 -11.12 6.06
N LEU A 237 -0.83 -12.36 6.51
CA LEU A 237 -2.07 -12.76 7.17
C LEU A 237 -1.93 -12.46 8.66
N VAL A 238 -2.80 -11.59 9.16
CA VAL A 238 -2.91 -11.22 10.57
C VAL A 238 -4.11 -11.92 11.18
N ARG A 239 -3.91 -12.53 12.35
CA ARG A 239 -4.91 -13.23 13.13
C ARG A 239 -4.78 -12.82 14.58
N ASN A 240 -5.88 -12.38 15.19
CA ASN A 240 -5.90 -11.91 16.58
C ASN A 240 -4.74 -10.93 16.87
N ASP A 241 -4.57 -9.94 15.99
CA ASP A 241 -3.53 -8.90 16.01
C ASP A 241 -2.09 -9.41 15.89
N ARG A 242 -1.89 -10.66 15.48
CA ARG A 242 -0.55 -11.27 15.31
C ARG A 242 -0.33 -11.74 13.88
N PRO A 243 0.86 -11.53 13.30
CA PRO A 243 1.20 -12.08 12.00
C PRO A 243 1.29 -13.62 12.10
N GLN A 244 0.45 -14.33 11.35
CA GLN A 244 0.47 -15.80 11.27
C GLN A 244 1.27 -16.28 10.05
N LEU A 245 1.21 -15.55 8.94
CA LEU A 245 1.91 -15.85 7.70
C LEU A 245 2.41 -14.55 7.09
N ALA A 246 3.61 -14.57 6.54
CA ALA A 246 4.10 -13.47 5.72
C ALA A 246 4.87 -14.02 4.52
N MET A 247 4.59 -13.51 3.33
CA MET A 247 5.22 -13.96 2.09
C MET A 247 5.58 -12.79 1.18
N LYS A 248 6.48 -13.06 0.23
CA LYS A 248 6.77 -12.12 -0.86
C LYS A 248 5.60 -12.11 -1.85
N VAL A 249 5.37 -10.95 -2.46
CA VAL A 249 4.45 -10.78 -3.59
C VAL A 249 5.12 -10.06 -4.74
N ILE A 250 4.53 -10.19 -5.93
CA ILE A 250 4.79 -9.35 -7.10
C ILE A 250 3.55 -8.48 -7.34
N VAL A 251 3.77 -7.19 -7.51
CA VAL A 251 2.72 -6.18 -7.70
C VAL A 251 2.86 -5.54 -9.08
N GLY A 252 1.93 -4.64 -9.40
CA GLY A 252 1.85 -3.94 -10.67
C GLY A 252 3.10 -3.11 -10.96
N ARG A 253 3.48 -3.00 -12.22
CA ARG A 253 4.49 -2.03 -12.67
C ARG A 253 3.94 -0.59 -12.59
N PRO A 254 4.79 0.46 -12.58
CA PRO A 254 4.32 1.84 -12.39
C PRO A 254 3.30 2.34 -13.42
N ASP A 255 3.32 1.83 -14.65
CA ASP A 255 2.32 2.11 -15.71
C ASP A 255 1.02 1.28 -15.55
N TRP A 256 1.04 0.20 -14.75
CA TRP A 256 -0.13 -0.60 -14.37
C TRP A 256 -0.15 -0.85 -12.86
N PRO A 257 -0.31 0.22 -12.05
CA PRO A 257 -0.13 0.11 -10.62
C PRO A 257 -1.20 -0.80 -10.00
N THR A 258 -0.79 -1.60 -9.03
CA THR A 258 -1.73 -2.31 -8.17
C THR A 258 -2.58 -1.28 -7.41
N PRO A 259 -3.92 -1.37 -7.45
CA PRO A 259 -4.79 -0.40 -6.80
C PRO A 259 -4.72 -0.52 -5.28
N GLU A 260 -4.91 0.61 -4.61
CA GLU A 260 -5.11 0.68 -3.16
C GLU A 260 -6.59 0.49 -2.86
N LEU A 261 -6.93 -0.50 -2.02
CA LEU A 261 -8.33 -0.82 -1.70
C LEU A 261 -8.47 -1.68 -0.45
N ALA A 262 -9.67 -1.66 0.13
CA ALA A 262 -10.15 -2.66 1.08
C ALA A 262 -11.26 -3.52 0.45
N THR A 263 -11.14 -4.84 0.53
CA THR A 263 -12.10 -5.79 -0.05
C THR A 263 -12.16 -7.08 0.79
N HIS A 264 -12.80 -8.12 0.27
CA HIS A 264 -12.83 -9.48 0.80
C HIS A 264 -12.53 -10.46 -0.33
N ILE A 265 -11.96 -11.62 0.02
CA ILE A 265 -11.87 -12.75 -0.91
C ILE A 265 -13.28 -13.35 -1.05
N SER A 266 -13.77 -13.45 -2.29
CA SER A 266 -15.10 -13.98 -2.61
C SER A 266 -15.10 -15.44 -3.00
N ALA A 267 -13.97 -15.97 -3.47
CA ALA A 267 -13.80 -17.38 -3.81
C ALA A 267 -12.33 -17.72 -3.99
N LEU A 268 -12.00 -19.01 -3.83
CA LEU A 268 -10.76 -19.59 -4.30
C LEU A 268 -11.04 -20.45 -5.53
N LYS A 269 -10.45 -20.10 -6.67
CA LYS A 269 -10.48 -20.91 -7.89
C LYS A 269 -9.21 -21.74 -7.99
N VAL A 270 -9.36 -23.05 -7.86
CA VAL A 270 -8.30 -24.05 -8.01
C VAL A 270 -8.20 -24.46 -9.47
N ASN A 271 -6.98 -24.60 -9.99
CA ASN A 271 -6.64 -24.84 -11.39
C ASN A 271 -7.41 -23.90 -12.33
N PRO A 272 -7.25 -22.57 -12.21
CA PRO A 272 -7.99 -21.61 -13.01
C PRO A 272 -7.64 -21.71 -14.50
N ASP A 273 -8.62 -21.53 -15.37
CA ASP A 273 -8.40 -21.01 -16.70
C ASP A 273 -8.10 -19.50 -16.63
N TRP A 274 -7.43 -18.96 -17.65
CA TRP A 274 -7.08 -17.55 -17.70
C TRP A 274 -7.50 -16.91 -19.02
N THR A 275 -8.33 -15.86 -18.92
CA THR A 275 -8.60 -14.95 -20.05
C THR A 275 -7.74 -13.70 -19.89
N PRO A 276 -6.73 -13.47 -20.74
CA PRO A 276 -5.90 -12.27 -20.70
C PRO A 276 -6.71 -11.00 -21.01
N THR A 277 -6.31 -9.87 -20.43
CA THR A 277 -6.91 -8.58 -20.79
C THR A 277 -6.44 -8.12 -22.17
N ALA A 278 -7.17 -7.20 -22.81
CA ALA A 278 -6.82 -6.66 -24.12
C ALA A 278 -5.39 -6.06 -24.17
N ASN A 279 -4.90 -5.51 -23.06
CA ASN A 279 -3.55 -4.95 -23.00
C ASN A 279 -2.49 -6.06 -22.95
N ILE A 280 -2.69 -7.11 -22.15
CA ILE A 280 -1.77 -8.27 -22.11
C ILE A 280 -1.74 -8.97 -23.47
N MET A 281 -2.90 -9.09 -24.12
CA MET A 281 -2.99 -9.58 -25.51
C MET A 281 -2.08 -8.77 -26.44
N ARG A 282 -2.19 -7.44 -26.41
CA ARG A 282 -1.48 -6.53 -27.32
C ARG A 282 0.02 -6.42 -27.01
N GLU A 283 0.39 -6.38 -25.74
CA GLU A 283 1.75 -6.04 -25.29
C GLU A 283 2.65 -7.26 -25.07
N GLU A 284 2.06 -8.44 -24.80
CA GLU A 284 2.83 -9.65 -24.49
C GLU A 284 2.52 -10.80 -25.46
N LEU A 285 1.26 -11.20 -25.56
CA LEU A 285 0.90 -12.45 -26.23
C LEU A 285 1.00 -12.36 -27.75
N LEU A 286 0.48 -11.29 -28.37
CA LEU A 286 0.57 -11.10 -29.82
C LEU A 286 2.01 -10.86 -30.29
N PRO A 287 2.85 -10.05 -29.60
CA PRO A 287 4.27 -9.95 -29.92
C PRO A 287 5.01 -11.30 -29.82
N ALA A 288 4.75 -12.08 -28.77
CA ALA A 288 5.36 -13.41 -28.60
C ALA A 288 4.93 -14.37 -29.72
N GLN A 289 3.63 -14.40 -30.06
CA GLN A 289 3.09 -15.20 -31.14
C GLN A 289 3.61 -14.79 -32.53
N ARG A 290 3.87 -13.50 -32.76
CA ARG A 290 4.46 -13.03 -34.02
C ARG A 290 5.92 -13.43 -34.15
N LYS A 291 6.66 -13.44 -33.04
CA LYS A 291 8.05 -13.88 -32.99
C LYS A 291 8.15 -15.41 -33.15
N ASP A 292 7.18 -16.14 -32.62
CA ASP A 292 7.11 -17.59 -32.64
C ASP A 292 5.67 -18.05 -32.88
N GLY A 293 5.38 -18.47 -34.11
CA GLY A 293 4.03 -18.81 -34.55
C GLY A 293 3.38 -20.01 -33.85
N GLY A 294 4.12 -20.76 -33.03
CA GLY A 294 3.58 -21.84 -32.21
C GLY A 294 3.46 -21.49 -30.72
N PHE A 295 3.76 -20.25 -30.33
CA PHE A 295 3.82 -19.84 -28.92
C PHE A 295 2.49 -20.10 -28.19
N LEU A 296 1.37 -19.67 -28.76
CA LEU A 296 0.06 -19.79 -28.10
C LEU A 296 -0.36 -21.25 -27.92
N ASP A 297 -0.23 -22.09 -28.95
CA ASP A 297 -0.54 -23.51 -28.87
C ASP A 297 0.32 -24.21 -27.79
N ARG A 298 1.64 -23.99 -27.80
CA ARG A 298 2.56 -24.60 -26.82
C ARG A 298 2.34 -24.12 -25.38
N ASN A 299 1.75 -22.94 -25.20
CA ASN A 299 1.38 -22.41 -23.89
C ASN A 299 -0.08 -22.72 -23.49
N GLY A 300 -0.76 -23.61 -24.23
CA GLY A 300 -2.07 -24.13 -23.85
C GLY A 300 -3.22 -23.14 -24.03
N PHE A 301 -3.10 -22.21 -24.98
CA PHE A 301 -4.20 -21.31 -25.33
C PHE A 301 -5.18 -21.96 -26.30
N MET A 302 -6.45 -21.57 -26.15
CA MET A 302 -7.52 -21.84 -27.08
C MET A 302 -8.16 -20.50 -27.48
N ALA A 303 -8.63 -20.37 -28.72
CA ALA A 303 -9.22 -19.15 -29.26
C ALA A 303 -10.74 -19.29 -29.44
N TRP A 304 -11.52 -18.40 -28.84
CA TRP A 304 -12.95 -18.27 -29.07
C TRP A 304 -13.17 -17.18 -30.12
N LEU A 305 -13.66 -17.58 -31.28
CA LEU A 305 -14.02 -16.67 -32.34
C LEU A 305 -15.39 -16.04 -32.08
N PRO A 306 -15.62 -14.78 -32.50
CA PRO A 306 -16.92 -14.13 -32.36
C PRO A 306 -18.04 -14.97 -32.97
N GLY A 307 -19.13 -15.17 -32.22
CA GLY A 307 -20.29 -15.94 -32.68
C GLY A 307 -20.13 -17.47 -32.66
N GLN A 308 -18.97 -18.00 -32.24
CA GLN A 308 -18.75 -19.44 -32.12
C GLN A 308 -18.89 -19.92 -30.66
N SER A 309 -19.48 -21.11 -30.47
CA SER A 309 -19.64 -21.74 -29.15
C SER A 309 -18.45 -22.62 -28.76
N THR A 310 -17.71 -23.13 -29.75
CA THR A 310 -16.54 -24.00 -29.55
C THR A 310 -15.24 -23.26 -29.84
N PRO A 311 -14.20 -23.42 -29.02
CA PRO A 311 -12.90 -22.84 -29.32
C PRO A 311 -12.18 -23.57 -30.45
N VAL A 312 -11.23 -22.86 -31.07
CA VAL A 312 -10.29 -23.40 -32.07
C VAL A 312 -8.86 -23.32 -31.55
N LEU A 313 -7.95 -24.09 -32.15
CA LEU A 313 -6.52 -23.99 -31.88
C LEU A 313 -5.97 -22.65 -32.38
N PRO A 314 -5.06 -21.99 -31.64
CA PRO A 314 -4.45 -20.75 -32.10
C PRO A 314 -3.77 -20.88 -33.48
N SER A 315 -3.20 -22.04 -33.80
CA SER A 315 -2.61 -22.34 -35.11
C SER A 315 -3.58 -22.24 -36.30
N SER A 316 -4.91 -22.29 -36.09
CA SER A 316 -5.90 -22.09 -37.15
C SER A 316 -6.31 -20.63 -37.37
N VAL A 317 -5.73 -19.69 -36.60
CA VAL A 317 -6.06 -18.26 -36.64
C VAL A 317 -4.96 -17.46 -37.33
N ASN A 318 -5.32 -16.54 -38.23
CA ASN A 318 -4.38 -15.58 -38.79
C ASN A 318 -4.07 -14.45 -37.78
N TRP A 319 -2.92 -14.54 -37.11
CA TRP A 319 -2.49 -13.58 -36.10
C TRP A 319 -1.94 -12.24 -36.64
N GLN A 320 -1.79 -12.10 -37.97
CA GLN A 320 -1.48 -10.79 -38.57
C GLN A 320 -2.70 -9.86 -38.52
N SER A 321 -3.91 -10.43 -38.63
CA SER A 321 -5.18 -9.71 -38.58
C SER A 321 -6.22 -10.55 -37.81
N PRO A 322 -6.10 -10.64 -36.47
CA PRO A 322 -7.01 -11.45 -35.67
C PRO A 322 -8.44 -10.88 -35.70
N PRO A 323 -9.49 -11.73 -35.73
CA PRO A 323 -10.88 -11.28 -35.76
C PRO A 323 -11.23 -10.34 -34.58
N PRO A 324 -11.91 -9.20 -34.82
CA PRO A 324 -12.38 -8.33 -33.75
C PRO A 324 -13.29 -9.07 -32.78
N GLY A 325 -13.04 -8.94 -31.48
CA GLY A 325 -13.83 -9.64 -30.44
C GLY A 325 -13.38 -11.08 -30.15
N LEU A 326 -12.31 -11.56 -30.77
CA LEU A 326 -11.67 -12.82 -30.40
C LEU A 326 -11.25 -12.81 -28.92
N ARG A 327 -11.47 -13.94 -28.24
CA ARG A 327 -11.01 -14.16 -26.86
C ARG A 327 -10.02 -15.31 -26.80
N LEU A 328 -8.83 -15.08 -26.26
CA LEU A 328 -7.92 -16.15 -25.88
C LEU A 328 -8.21 -16.61 -24.46
N VAL A 329 -8.20 -17.92 -24.24
CA VAL A 329 -8.26 -18.51 -22.90
C VAL A 329 -7.15 -19.54 -22.76
N GLN A 330 -6.24 -19.29 -21.83
CA GLN A 330 -5.25 -20.27 -21.41
C GLN A 330 -5.93 -21.32 -20.56
N GLN A 331 -5.79 -22.58 -20.95
CA GLN A 331 -6.38 -23.70 -20.22
C GLN A 331 -5.64 -23.93 -18.89
N PRO A 332 -6.30 -24.59 -17.91
CA PRO A 332 -5.64 -24.99 -16.67
C PRO A 332 -4.43 -25.90 -16.97
N GLY A 333 -3.33 -25.68 -16.26
CA GLY A 333 -2.12 -26.51 -16.39
C GLY A 333 -0.90 -25.88 -15.72
N PRO A 334 0.24 -26.60 -15.64
CA PRO A 334 1.45 -26.13 -14.95
C PRO A 334 2.04 -24.83 -15.53
N ALA A 335 1.80 -24.55 -16.82
CA ALA A 335 2.25 -23.34 -17.50
C ALA A 335 1.22 -22.20 -17.47
N ASN A 336 0.08 -22.38 -16.80
CA ASN A 336 -0.94 -21.34 -16.73
C ASN A 336 -0.40 -20.11 -16.00
N ALA A 337 -0.57 -18.91 -16.57
CA ALA A 337 -0.02 -17.67 -16.01
C ALA A 337 -0.58 -17.32 -14.60
N LEU A 338 -1.77 -17.85 -14.27
CA LEU A 338 -2.37 -17.73 -12.94
C LEU A 338 -1.94 -18.82 -11.96
N GLY A 339 -1.07 -19.75 -12.39
CA GLY A 339 -0.64 -20.91 -11.62
C GLY A 339 -1.81 -21.80 -11.20
N ARG A 340 -1.70 -22.41 -10.01
CA ARG A 340 -2.71 -23.35 -9.49
C ARG A 340 -3.86 -22.70 -8.75
N LEU A 341 -3.69 -21.51 -8.18
CA LEU A 341 -4.66 -20.89 -7.29
C LEU A 341 -4.91 -19.44 -7.66
N LYS A 342 -6.20 -19.06 -7.77
CA LYS A 342 -6.65 -17.68 -7.93
C LYS A 342 -7.64 -17.32 -6.83
N PHE A 343 -7.32 -16.31 -6.04
CA PHE A 343 -8.19 -15.75 -5.01
C PHE A 343 -8.98 -14.59 -5.63
N GLU A 344 -10.25 -14.84 -5.89
CA GLU A 344 -11.17 -13.82 -6.41
C GLU A 344 -11.49 -12.80 -5.33
N MET A 345 -11.59 -11.52 -5.70
CA MET A 345 -11.87 -10.42 -4.77
C MET A 345 -12.98 -9.53 -5.32
N GLN A 346 -13.81 -8.97 -4.43
CA GLN A 346 -14.87 -8.03 -4.82
C GLN A 346 -14.32 -6.62 -5.02
N ASN A 347 -14.02 -6.23 -6.25
CA ASN A 347 -13.51 -4.88 -6.52
C ASN A 347 -13.84 -4.38 -7.93
N ARG A 348 -13.89 -3.06 -8.09
CA ARG A 348 -14.14 -2.40 -9.38
C ARG A 348 -12.94 -2.37 -10.33
N HIS A 349 -11.79 -2.88 -9.88
CA HIS A 349 -10.52 -2.82 -10.61
C HIS A 349 -10.18 -4.14 -11.32
N SER A 350 -11.02 -5.17 -11.17
CA SER A 350 -10.79 -6.52 -11.71
C SER A 350 -9.45 -7.15 -11.30
N VAL A 351 -8.93 -6.76 -10.13
CA VAL A 351 -7.68 -7.33 -9.58
C VAL A 351 -7.97 -8.51 -8.66
N TYR A 352 -7.04 -9.47 -8.62
CA TYR A 352 -7.11 -10.68 -7.80
C TYR A 352 -5.71 -11.03 -7.28
N LEU A 353 -5.65 -11.92 -6.30
CA LEU A 353 -4.40 -12.56 -5.89
C LEU A 353 -4.28 -13.90 -6.62
N HIS A 354 -3.10 -14.27 -7.07
CA HIS A 354 -2.94 -15.54 -7.78
C HIS A 354 -1.54 -16.14 -7.66
N ASP A 355 -1.45 -17.42 -7.96
CA ASP A 355 -0.21 -18.16 -8.13
C ASP A 355 0.50 -17.76 -9.44
N THR A 356 1.71 -18.26 -9.68
CA THR A 356 2.44 -18.05 -10.94
C THR A 356 3.45 -19.16 -11.15
N PRO A 357 3.66 -19.63 -12.39
CA PRO A 357 4.72 -20.59 -12.70
C PRO A 357 6.12 -19.97 -12.54
N ASP A 358 6.24 -18.64 -12.67
CA ASP A 358 7.50 -17.91 -12.66
C ASP A 358 8.03 -17.66 -11.23
N LYS A 359 8.19 -18.73 -10.44
CA LYS A 359 8.62 -18.63 -9.02
C LYS A 359 9.99 -17.97 -8.84
N ALA A 360 10.86 -18.04 -9.84
CA ALA A 360 12.16 -17.39 -9.82
C ALA A 360 12.07 -15.86 -9.65
N LEU A 361 10.99 -15.22 -10.09
CA LEU A 361 10.80 -13.76 -9.98
C LEU A 361 10.72 -13.27 -8.53
N PHE A 362 10.39 -14.13 -7.56
CA PHE A 362 10.39 -13.77 -6.14
C PHE A 362 11.79 -13.62 -5.55
N SER A 363 12.84 -13.99 -6.29
CA SER A 363 14.23 -13.71 -5.92
C SER A 363 14.64 -12.26 -6.19
N HIS A 364 13.91 -11.53 -7.03
CA HIS A 364 14.21 -10.13 -7.35
C HIS A 364 13.88 -9.21 -6.18
N ASP A 365 14.70 -8.18 -5.97
CA ASP A 365 14.44 -7.14 -4.96
C ASP A 365 13.30 -6.22 -5.40
N GLN A 366 13.30 -5.80 -6.67
CA GLN A 366 12.23 -5.01 -7.29
C GLN A 366 11.18 -5.94 -7.91
N ARG A 367 9.98 -5.95 -7.33
CA ARG A 367 8.88 -6.87 -7.70
C ARG A 367 7.61 -6.15 -8.18
N ALA A 368 7.76 -4.95 -8.76
CA ALA A 368 6.72 -4.26 -9.50
C ALA A 368 6.74 -4.70 -10.97
N LEU A 369 6.22 -5.90 -11.27
CA LEU A 369 6.40 -6.58 -12.56
C LEU A 369 5.07 -7.01 -13.22
N SER A 370 3.93 -6.93 -12.53
CA SER A 370 2.64 -7.41 -13.03
C SER A 370 1.82 -6.31 -13.73
N HIS A 371 0.67 -6.66 -14.30
CA HIS A 371 -0.31 -5.70 -14.84
C HIS A 371 -1.38 -5.30 -13.81
N GLY A 372 -0.99 -5.15 -12.55
CA GLY A 372 -1.85 -4.66 -11.46
C GLY A 372 -2.38 -5.74 -10.50
N CYS A 373 -2.54 -6.99 -10.95
CA CYS A 373 -2.85 -8.13 -10.05
C CYS A 373 -1.66 -8.50 -9.17
N VAL A 374 -1.89 -9.23 -8.08
CA VAL A 374 -0.83 -9.59 -7.13
C VAL A 374 -0.47 -11.07 -7.26
N ARG A 375 0.79 -11.37 -7.61
CA ARG A 375 1.28 -12.76 -7.64
C ARG A 375 1.85 -13.16 -6.28
N LEU A 376 1.54 -14.37 -5.83
CA LEU A 376 1.90 -14.88 -4.50
C LEU A 376 3.06 -15.87 -4.60
N ALA A 377 4.04 -15.74 -3.70
CA ALA A 377 5.13 -16.71 -3.59
C ALA A 377 4.60 -18.08 -3.11
N GLU A 378 3.74 -18.07 -2.10
CA GLU A 378 3.27 -19.25 -1.38
C GLU A 378 1.72 -19.27 -1.29
N PRO A 379 1.01 -19.35 -2.43
CA PRO A 379 -0.45 -19.24 -2.46
C PRO A 379 -1.14 -20.38 -1.70
N GLU A 380 -0.57 -21.59 -1.69
CA GLU A 380 -1.13 -22.72 -0.95
C GLU A 380 -1.09 -22.47 0.57
N ALA A 381 0.00 -21.90 1.09
CA ALA A 381 0.11 -21.50 2.49
C ALA A 381 -0.93 -20.43 2.85
N LEU A 382 -1.21 -19.49 1.95
CA LEU A 382 -2.29 -18.51 2.16
C LEU A 382 -3.67 -19.20 2.19
N ALA A 383 -3.95 -20.10 1.25
CA ALA A 383 -5.22 -20.82 1.20
C ALA A 383 -5.46 -21.63 2.48
N THR A 384 -4.45 -22.40 2.93
CA THR A 384 -4.53 -23.16 4.18
C THR A 384 -4.64 -22.25 5.41
N GLY A 385 -3.88 -21.15 5.46
CA GLY A 385 -3.96 -20.18 6.57
C GLY A 385 -5.31 -19.46 6.66
N LEU A 386 -6.03 -19.35 5.54
CA LEU A 386 -7.40 -18.83 5.47
C LEU A 386 -8.46 -19.92 5.70
N GLY A 387 -8.06 -21.18 5.90
CA GLY A 387 -8.93 -22.30 6.26
C GLY A 387 -9.47 -23.13 5.10
N TRP A 388 -9.01 -22.91 3.87
CA TRP A 388 -9.38 -23.79 2.75
C TRP A 388 -8.68 -25.14 2.87
N GLN A 389 -9.42 -26.20 2.55
CA GLN A 389 -8.88 -27.53 2.26
C GLN A 389 -8.66 -27.61 0.75
N LEU A 390 -7.40 -27.74 0.34
CA LEU A 390 -7.06 -27.79 -1.08
C LEU A 390 -7.31 -29.20 -1.63
N PRO A 391 -8.10 -29.33 -2.71
CA PRO A 391 -8.33 -30.62 -3.34
C PRO A 391 -7.10 -31.07 -4.15
N GLU A 392 -6.90 -32.39 -4.26
CA GLU A 392 -5.89 -32.99 -5.16
C GLU A 392 -6.31 -32.99 -6.65
N HIS A 393 -7.49 -32.44 -6.97
CA HIS A 393 -8.11 -32.53 -8.29
C HIS A 393 -7.30 -31.84 -9.40
N LYS A 394 -7.38 -32.40 -10.62
CA LYS A 394 -6.77 -31.87 -11.84
C LYS A 394 -7.65 -30.88 -12.62
N HIS A 395 -8.92 -30.74 -12.23
CA HIS A 395 -9.90 -29.89 -12.91
C HIS A 395 -10.11 -28.58 -12.15
N THR A 396 -10.69 -27.60 -12.84
CA THR A 396 -11.05 -26.31 -12.24
C THR A 396 -12.17 -26.47 -11.23
N GLN A 397 -12.00 -25.89 -10.05
CA GLN A 397 -13.02 -25.85 -9.01
C GLN A 397 -13.07 -24.47 -8.37
N VAL A 398 -14.27 -24.01 -8.01
CA VAL A 398 -14.48 -22.76 -7.28
C VAL A 398 -14.96 -23.10 -5.88
N LEU A 399 -14.21 -22.68 -4.87
CA LEU A 399 -14.50 -22.91 -3.46
C LEU A 399 -14.96 -21.61 -2.80
N PRO A 400 -16.06 -21.61 -2.03
CA PRO A 400 -16.47 -20.44 -1.27
C PRO A 400 -15.47 -20.15 -0.14
N PRO A 401 -15.39 -18.90 0.34
CA PRO A 401 -14.50 -18.54 1.43
C PRO A 401 -14.98 -19.14 2.76
N PRO A 402 -14.10 -19.77 3.56
CA PRO A 402 -14.44 -20.28 4.90
C PRO A 402 -14.94 -19.16 5.82
N GLU A 403 -14.43 -17.94 5.61
CA GLU A 403 -14.78 -16.74 6.35
C GLU A 403 -14.60 -15.50 5.47
N ARG A 404 -15.33 -14.42 5.80
CA ARG A 404 -15.21 -13.13 5.12
C ARG A 404 -14.14 -12.27 5.77
N LEU A 405 -12.88 -12.57 5.47
CA LEU A 405 -11.75 -11.80 6.00
C LEU A 405 -11.48 -10.54 5.17
N PRO A 406 -11.29 -9.36 5.79
CA PRO A 406 -10.86 -8.17 5.09
C PRO A 406 -9.49 -8.36 4.44
N VAL A 407 -9.34 -7.83 3.24
CA VAL A 407 -8.09 -7.71 2.50
C VAL A 407 -7.80 -6.24 2.29
N TYR A 408 -6.68 -5.76 2.83
CA TYR A 408 -6.21 -4.40 2.68
C TYR A 408 -5.01 -4.37 1.74
N MET A 409 -5.15 -3.68 0.62
CA MET A 409 -4.07 -3.37 -0.31
C MET A 409 -3.67 -1.92 -0.07
N VAL A 410 -2.57 -1.74 0.65
CA VAL A 410 -2.12 -0.43 1.15
C VAL A 410 -0.82 -0.01 0.47
N TYR A 411 -0.56 1.30 0.47
CA TYR A 411 0.69 1.85 -0.01
C TYR A 411 1.44 2.52 1.16
N PHE A 412 2.08 1.72 2.01
CA PHE A 412 2.88 2.27 3.11
C PHE A 412 4.38 2.25 2.79
N THR A 413 4.93 3.44 2.56
CA THR A 413 6.36 3.67 2.32
C THR A 413 7.17 3.74 3.61
N THR A 414 6.51 3.94 4.76
CA THR A 414 7.10 3.69 6.07
C THR A 414 6.12 3.04 7.04
N TRP A 415 6.61 2.09 7.83
CA TRP A 415 5.86 1.36 8.85
C TRP A 415 6.81 0.92 9.96
N THR A 416 6.30 0.20 10.97
CA THR A 416 7.10 -0.35 12.06
C THR A 416 7.20 -1.87 11.98
N GLU A 417 8.39 -2.41 12.27
CA GLU A 417 8.59 -3.83 12.54
C GLU A 417 9.25 -3.97 13.92
N GLY A 418 8.49 -4.51 14.88
CA GLY A 418 8.83 -4.36 16.30
C GLY A 418 8.95 -2.88 16.65
N ASN A 419 10.06 -2.48 17.29
CA ASN A 419 10.32 -1.09 17.70
C ASN A 419 11.12 -0.28 16.67
N SER A 420 11.28 -0.77 15.44
CA SER A 420 12.09 -0.13 14.41
C SER A 420 11.25 0.40 13.26
N LEU A 421 11.54 1.64 12.82
CA LEU A 421 10.99 2.19 11.58
C LEU A 421 11.57 1.47 10.38
N VAL A 422 10.73 1.15 9.42
CA VAL A 422 11.06 0.50 8.16
C VAL A 422 10.65 1.41 7.01
N PHE A 423 11.40 1.39 5.92
CA PHE A 423 11.19 2.25 4.76
C PHE A 423 11.21 1.42 3.49
N ALA A 424 10.30 1.70 2.56
CA ALA A 424 10.29 1.17 1.21
C ALA A 424 10.44 2.29 0.18
N HIS A 425 10.87 1.92 -1.03
CA HIS A 425 10.90 2.85 -2.15
C HIS A 425 9.48 3.26 -2.56
N ASP A 426 9.34 4.53 -2.95
CA ASP A 426 8.10 5.08 -3.49
C ASP A 426 7.92 4.72 -4.97
N ILE A 427 7.69 3.43 -5.24
CA ILE A 427 7.66 2.82 -6.58
C ILE A 427 6.61 3.42 -7.53
N TYR A 428 5.53 4.01 -7.00
CA TYR A 428 4.48 4.70 -7.74
C TYR A 428 4.48 6.22 -7.54
N ARG A 429 5.50 6.78 -6.89
CA ARG A 429 5.68 8.23 -6.66
C ARG A 429 4.51 8.91 -5.92
N LYS A 430 3.89 8.21 -4.96
CA LYS A 430 2.72 8.66 -4.20
C LYS A 430 3.06 9.39 -2.90
N ASN A 431 4.34 9.59 -2.56
CA ASN A 431 4.74 10.38 -1.38
C ASN A 431 4.73 11.90 -1.64
N ARG A 432 4.60 12.34 -2.90
CA ARG A 432 4.43 13.75 -3.24
C ARG A 432 2.96 14.10 -3.04
N ILE A 433 2.65 14.79 -1.95
CA ILE A 433 1.32 15.38 -1.66
C ILE A 433 1.23 16.72 -2.37
#